data_AF-A0A7W8HXP5-F1
#
_entry.id   AF-A0A7W8HXP5-F1
#
_cell.length_a   1.000
_cell.length_b   1.000
_cell.length_c   1.000
_cell.angle_alpha   90.00
_cell.angle_beta   90.00
_cell.angle_gamma   90.00
#
_symmetry.space_group_name_H-M   'P 1'
#
loop_
_entity.id
_entity.type
_entity.pdbx_description
1 polymer ?
#
loop_
_entity_poly.entity_id
_entity_poly.type
_entity_poly.pdbx_seq_one_letter_code
_entity_poly.pdbx_strand_id
1 'polypeptide(L)'
;MKPRPIRRARHMDLIYRAVQRARLDRLAKGEIEPICPREEYFLWTLEAMDRVDPDDFVVSGLLFLAEKEERAIQAEQAAAAAEPPALPAP
;
A
#
# COMPACT_ATOMS: atom_id res chain seq x y z
N MET A 1 3.51 14.58 31.47
CA MET A 1 2.60 14.05 30.42
C MET A 1 2.05 12.71 30.87
N LYS A 2 0.72 12.54 30.98
CA LYS A 2 0.13 11.21 31.21
C LYS A 2 0.29 10.38 29.93
N PRO A 3 0.89 9.18 29.96
CA PRO A 3 1.02 8.35 28.76
C PRO A 3 -0.38 7.99 28.24
N ARG A 4 -0.62 8.25 26.94
CA ARG A 4 -1.88 7.87 26.28
C ARG A 4 -2.01 6.33 26.28
N PRO A 5 -3.22 5.78 26.44
CA PRO A 5 -3.41 4.35 26.60
C PRO A 5 -3.06 3.58 25.32
N ILE A 6 -2.08 2.68 25.44
CA ILE A 6 -1.59 1.72 24.43
C ILE A 6 -2.72 0.94 23.74
N ARG A 7 -3.89 0.79 24.39
CA ARG A 7 -5.07 0.07 23.88
C ARG A 7 -5.56 0.62 22.53
N ARG A 8 -5.57 1.94 22.34
CA ARG A 8 -6.08 2.54 21.10
C ARG A 8 -5.19 2.22 19.90
N ALA A 9 -3.87 2.22 20.08
CA ALA A 9 -2.92 1.89 19.03
C ALA A 9 -3.05 0.42 18.58
N ARG A 10 -3.19 -0.51 19.52
CA ARG A 10 -3.46 -1.92 19.20
C ARG A 10 -4.77 -2.13 18.46
N HIS A 11 -5.81 -1.38 18.81
CA HIS A 11 -7.09 -1.47 18.12
C HIS A 11 -7.02 -0.96 16.68
N MET A 12 -6.32 0.13 16.42
CA MET A 12 -6.12 0.63 15.05
C MET A 12 -5.33 -0.36 14.20
N ASP A 13 -4.28 -0.98 14.76
CA ASP A 13 -3.50 -2.00 14.03
C ASP A 13 -4.38 -3.17 13.58
N LEU A 14 -5.28 -3.66 14.46
CA LEU A 14 -6.22 -4.72 14.11
C LEU A 14 -7.17 -4.32 12.96
N ILE A 15 -7.63 -3.07 12.94
CA ILE A 15 -8.46 -2.56 11.84
C ILE A 15 -7.66 -2.57 10.54
N TYR A 16 -6.43 -2.05 10.54
CA TYR A 16 -5.60 -2.04 9.33
C TYR A 16 -5.29 -3.44 8.82
N ARG A 17 -5.08 -4.42 9.71
CA ARG A 17 -4.92 -5.82 9.30
C ARG A 17 -6.17 -6.38 8.62
N ALA A 18 -7.35 -6.10 9.17
CA ALA A 18 -8.61 -6.51 8.55
C ALA A 18 -8.83 -5.85 7.18
N VAL A 19 -8.50 -4.56 7.05
CA VAL A 19 -8.56 -3.82 5.77
C VAL A 19 -7.60 -4.43 4.75
N GLN A 20 -6.35 -4.71 5.14
CA GLN A 20 -5.36 -5.32 4.26
C GLN A 20 -5.84 -6.68 3.74
N ARG A 21 -6.31 -7.58 4.61
CA ARG A 21 -6.88 -8.88 4.20
C ARG A 21 -8.01 -8.72 3.19
N ALA A 22 -8.98 -7.86 3.50
CA ALA A 22 -10.11 -7.60 2.60
C ALA A 22 -9.67 -7.03 1.25
N ARG A 23 -8.56 -6.27 1.21
CA ARG A 23 -7.98 -5.79 -0.06
C ARG A 23 -7.28 -6.91 -0.82
N LEU A 24 -6.46 -7.73 -0.17
CA LEU A 24 -5.77 -8.86 -0.80
C LEU A 24 -6.78 -9.86 -1.40
N ASP A 25 -7.88 -10.14 -0.71
CA ASP A 25 -8.97 -10.99 -1.24
C ASP A 25 -9.60 -10.43 -2.51
N ARG A 26 -9.73 -9.10 -2.61
CA ARG A 26 -10.30 -8.42 -3.79
C ARG A 26 -9.28 -8.29 -4.92
N LEU A 27 -8.00 -8.12 -4.59
CA LEU A 27 -6.89 -8.14 -5.54
C LEU A 27 -6.78 -9.52 -6.20
N ALA A 28 -6.85 -10.60 -5.42
CA ALA A 28 -6.81 -11.96 -5.94
C ALA A 28 -7.96 -12.27 -6.92
N LYS A 29 -9.06 -11.52 -6.85
CA LYS A 29 -10.21 -11.61 -7.77
C LYS A 29 -10.13 -10.65 -8.96
N GLY A 30 -9.12 -9.78 -9.02
CA GLY A 30 -8.99 -8.73 -10.04
C GLY A 30 -10.04 -7.62 -9.92
N GLU A 31 -10.63 -7.40 -8.73
CA GLU A 31 -11.69 -6.40 -8.55
C GLU A 31 -11.15 -4.98 -8.33
N ILE A 32 -9.90 -4.85 -7.90
CA ILE A 32 -9.26 -3.58 -7.53
C ILE A 32 -7.79 -3.60 -7.95
N GLU A 33 -7.21 -2.42 -8.08
CA GLU A 33 -5.78 -2.22 -8.36
C GLU A 33 -4.94 -2.13 -7.06
N PRO A 34 -3.66 -2.54 -7.11
CA PRO A 34 -2.75 -2.41 -5.99
C PRO A 34 -2.41 -0.94 -5.72
N ILE A 35 -2.39 -0.55 -4.45
CA ILE A 35 -2.13 0.83 -4.00
C ILE A 35 -0.83 1.00 -3.24
N CYS A 36 -0.10 -0.08 -2.99
CA CYS A 36 1.23 -0.04 -2.38
C CYS A 36 2.12 -1.16 -2.95
N PRO A 37 3.46 -1.06 -2.82
CA PRO A 37 4.39 -2.05 -3.35
C PRO A 37 4.11 -3.48 -2.86
N ARG A 38 3.62 -3.62 -1.63
CA ARG A 38 3.32 -4.94 -1.06
C ARG A 38 2.13 -5.63 -1.71
N GLU A 39 1.11 -4.88 -2.10
CA GLU A 39 -0.03 -5.42 -2.85
C GLU A 39 0.39 -5.86 -4.27
N GLU A 40 1.33 -5.13 -4.90
CA GLU A 40 1.93 -5.54 -6.17
C GLU A 40 2.71 -6.85 -6.01
N TYR A 41 3.51 -6.94 -4.94
CA TYR A 41 4.27 -8.15 -4.66
C TYR A 41 3.37 -9.36 -4.37
N PHE A 42 2.23 -9.16 -3.69
CA PHE A 42 1.22 -10.18 -3.51
C PHE A 42 0.66 -10.69 -4.84
N LEU A 43 0.24 -9.79 -5.73
CA LEU A 43 -0.27 -10.16 -7.05
C LEU A 43 0.79 -10.90 -7.87
N TRP A 44 2.01 -10.37 -7.92
CA TRP A 44 3.12 -11.04 -8.60
C TRP A 44 3.36 -12.45 -8.05
N THR A 45 3.30 -12.63 -6.73
CA THR A 45 3.48 -13.94 -6.10
C THR A 45 2.32 -14.86 -6.42
N LEU A 46 1.08 -14.36 -6.43
CA LEU A 46 -0.11 -15.14 -6.78
C LEU A 46 -0.09 -15.58 -8.26
N GLU A 47 0.44 -14.75 -9.15
CA GLU A 47 0.63 -15.10 -10.56
C GLU A 47 1.76 -16.13 -10.76
N ALA A 48 2.85 -15.99 -10.00
CA ALA A 48 4.01 -16.89 -10.07
C ALA A 48 3.78 -18.22 -9.36
N MET A 49 2.98 -18.23 -8.30
CA MET A 49 2.70 -19.38 -7.44
C MET A 49 1.20 -19.58 -7.36
N ASP A 50 0.73 -20.75 -7.81
CA ASP A 50 -0.69 -21.15 -7.83
C ASP A 50 -1.36 -21.12 -6.43
N ARG A 51 -0.57 -20.96 -5.35
CA ARG A 51 -1.06 -20.85 -3.99
C ARG A 51 -0.22 -19.89 -3.15
N VAL A 52 -0.88 -18.88 -2.59
CA VAL A 52 -0.32 -17.88 -1.67
C VAL A 52 -1.23 -17.72 -0.46
N ASP A 53 -0.66 -17.60 0.73
CA ASP A 53 -1.38 -17.18 1.93
C ASP A 53 -1.40 -15.64 2.01
N PRO A 54 -2.58 -14.98 1.97
CA PRO A 54 -2.67 -13.52 2.10
C PRO A 54 -2.08 -12.99 3.42
N ASP A 55 -2.06 -13.78 4.49
CA ASP A 55 -1.56 -13.34 5.79
C ASP A 55 -0.06 -13.02 5.80
N ASP A 56 0.71 -13.64 4.90
CA ASP A 56 2.14 -13.35 4.73
C ASP A 56 2.40 -11.93 4.21
N PHE A 57 1.39 -11.30 3.62
CA PHE A 57 1.45 -9.97 3.03
C PHE A 57 0.79 -8.90 3.92
N VAL A 58 0.26 -9.28 5.08
CA VAL A 58 -0.36 -8.34 6.03
C VAL A 58 0.70 -7.78 6.99
N VAL A 59 0.87 -6.46 6.98
CA VAL A 59 1.83 -5.78 7.86
C VAL A 59 1.15 -4.93 8.94
N SER A 60 1.98 -4.38 9.84
CA SER A 60 1.50 -3.38 10.81
C SER A 60 0.87 -2.19 10.09
N GLY A 61 -0.16 -1.61 10.71
CA GLY A 61 -0.91 -0.51 10.11
C GLY A 61 -0.05 0.72 9.78
N LEU A 62 0.97 1.02 10.60
CA LEU A 62 1.90 2.12 10.32
C LEU A 62 2.75 1.85 9.07
N LEU A 63 3.21 0.61 8.88
CA LEU A 63 3.98 0.25 7.70
C LEU A 63 3.10 0.30 6.44
N PHE A 64 1.87 -0.21 6.52
CA PHE A 64 0.91 -0.13 5.42
C PHE A 64 0.63 1.33 5.01
N LEU A 65 0.43 2.23 5.97
CA LEU A 65 0.24 3.65 5.69
C LEU A 65 1.48 4.29 5.06
N ALA A 66 2.68 3.95 5.54
CA ALA A 66 3.93 4.47 4.99
C ALA A 66 4.14 4.03 3.54
N GLU A 67 3.95 2.74 3.22
CA GLU A 67 4.08 2.21 1.86
C GLU A 67 3.06 2.84 0.90
N LYS A 68 1.84 3.12 1.37
CA LYS A 68 0.82 3.82 0.58
C LYS A 68 1.22 5.27 0.29
N GLU A 69 1.74 5.97 1.29
CA GLU A 69 2.19 7.36 1.16
C GLU A 69 3.39 7.46 0.21
N GLU A 70 4.36 6.54 0.34
CA GLU A 70 5.53 6.49 -0.53
C GLU A 70 5.13 6.39 -2.01
N ARG A 71 4.16 5.54 -2.34
CA ARG A 71 3.65 5.41 -3.71
C ARG A 71 3.00 6.70 -4.21
N ALA A 72 2.26 7.41 -3.36
CA ALA A 72 1.65 8.69 -3.71
C ALA A 72 2.73 9.73 -4.03
N ILE A 73 3.77 9.82 -3.18
CA ILE A 73 4.91 10.72 -3.40
C ILE A 73 5.65 10.38 -4.70
N GLN A 74 5.89 9.09 -4.96
CA GLN A 74 6.54 8.66 -6.21
C GLN A 74 5.70 9.00 -7.44
N ALA A 75 4.37 8.85 -7.38
CA ALA A 75 3.48 9.22 -8.47
C ALA A 75 3.51 10.73 -8.74
N GLU A 76 3.52 11.56 -7.69
CA GLU A 76 3.66 13.01 -7.82
C GLU A 76 5.01 13.41 -8.43
N GLN A 77 6.10 12.78 -7.99
CA GLN A 77 7.44 13.03 -8.54
C GLN A 77 7.55 12.62 -10.01
N ALA A 78 6.97 11.47 -10.38
CA ALA A 78 6.94 11.00 -11.76
C ALA A 78 6.14 11.97 -12.66
N ALA A 79 5.01 12.49 -12.17
CA ALA A 79 4.23 13.48 -12.89
C ALA A 79 5.01 14.80 -13.10
N ALA A 80 5.71 15.28 -12.06
CA ALA A 80 6.54 16.48 -12.15
C ALA A 80 7.73 16.32 -13.12
N ALA A 81 8.32 15.12 -13.19
CA ALA A 81 9.42 14.82 -14.12
C ALA A 81 8.95 14.65 -15.58
N ALA A 82 7.66 14.36 -15.80
CA ALA A 82 7.07 14.17 -17.13
C ALA A 82 6.69 15.49 -17.83
N GLU A 83 6.68 16.63 -17.12
CA GLU A 83 6.57 17.94 -17.75
C GLU A 83 7.88 18.27 -18.49
N PRO A 84 7.88 18.35 -19.84
CA PRO A 84 9.07 18.77 -20.57
C PRO A 84 9.41 20.22 -20.17
N PRO A 85 10.71 20.57 -20.04
CA PRO A 85 11.07 21.95 -19.76
C PRO A 85 10.50 22.85 -20.84
N ALA A 86 9.70 23.83 -20.44
CA ALA A 86 9.21 24.87 -21.34
C ALA A 86 10.42 25.57 -21.97
N LEU A 87 10.73 25.21 -23.21
CA LEU A 87 11.76 25.90 -23.98
C LEU A 87 11.35 27.38 -24.05
N PRO A 88 12.25 28.32 -23.69
CA PRO A 88 11.95 29.73 -23.91
C PRO A 88 11.72 29.95 -25.40
N ALA A 89 10.60 30.57 -25.74
CA ALA A 89 10.27 30.93 -27.12
C ALA A 89 11.36 31.86 -27.70
N PRO A 90 11.67 31.74 -29.01
CA PRO A 90 12.72 32.51 -29.66
C PRO A 90 12.45 34.02 -29.68
#